data_AF-A0A1V6LSY9-F1
#
_entry.id   AF-A0A1V6LSY9-F1
#
_cell.length_a   1.000
_cell.length_b   1.000
_cell.length_c   1.000
_cell.angle_alpha   90.00
_cell.angle_beta   90.00
_cell.angle_gamma   90.00
#
_symmetry.space_group_name_H-M   'P 1'
#
loop_
_entity.id
_entity.type
_entity.pdbx_description
1 polymer ?
#
loop_
_entity_poly.entity_id
_entity_poly.type
_entity_poly.pdbx_seq_one_letter_code
_entity_poly.pdbx_strand_id
1 'polypeptide(L)'
;MKTAIRKILPLSLLFFSVLSMAQYGYGSRYGGYGRRSSIPQAQTPEKEPEKLTAEEIVEQEMPKIIETLALDPFEEAIMRTTLVNSVKKRMELQILNLEPQKMREEFKKIQDQQEKELKAGLPPEKYQIYLDMRENPTKTKRKQKKKKKKSKT
;
A
#
# COMPACT_ATOMS: atom_id res chain seq x y z
N MET A 1 -42.37 -5.20 7.38
CA MET A 1 -41.61 -6.25 6.65
C MET A 1 -40.98 -5.59 5.42
N LYS A 2 -39.68 -5.53 5.14
CA LYS A 2 -38.45 -6.01 5.77
C LYS A 2 -37.42 -4.89 5.60
N THR A 3 -36.76 -4.50 6.69
CA THR A 3 -35.64 -3.57 6.73
C THR A 3 -34.44 -4.17 6.01
N ALA A 4 -34.06 -3.62 4.85
CA ALA A 4 -32.80 -3.97 4.20
C ALA A 4 -31.68 -3.08 4.74
N ILE A 5 -31.27 -3.33 5.99
CA ILE A 5 -30.02 -2.83 6.56
C ILE A 5 -28.90 -3.52 5.75
N ARG A 6 -28.43 -2.85 4.69
CA ARG A 6 -27.19 -3.24 4.02
C ARG A 6 -26.07 -2.98 5.02
N LYS A 7 -25.48 -4.06 5.53
CA LYS A 7 -24.28 -4.05 6.35
C LYS A 7 -23.17 -3.31 5.58
N ILE A 8 -22.97 -2.03 5.90
CA ILE A 8 -21.76 -1.30 5.56
C ILE A 8 -20.71 -1.84 6.51
N LEU A 9 -19.90 -2.77 6.01
CA LEU A 9 -18.72 -3.26 6.71
C LEU A 9 -17.58 -2.28 6.38
N PRO A 10 -17.07 -1.47 7.33
CA PRO A 10 -15.92 -0.64 7.06
C PRO A 10 -14.67 -1.51 7.07
N LEU A 11 -14.25 -2.01 5.90
CA LEU A 11 -12.91 -2.57 5.71
C LEU A 11 -11.90 -1.42 5.52
N SER A 12 -11.84 -0.54 6.52
CA SER A 12 -10.91 0.60 6.62
C SER A 12 -9.95 0.41 7.82
N LEU A 13 -9.62 -0.85 8.13
CA LEU A 13 -8.70 -1.18 9.22
C LEU A 13 -7.78 -2.33 8.78
N LEU A 14 -6.85 -2.06 7.87
CA LEU A 14 -5.72 -2.96 7.59
C LEU A 14 -4.40 -2.19 7.56
N PHE A 15 -4.20 -1.31 8.55
CA PHE A 15 -2.88 -0.76 8.91
C PHE A 15 -2.84 -0.43 10.42
N PHE A 16 -3.43 -1.27 11.27
CA PHE A 16 -3.32 -1.16 12.72
C PHE A 16 -3.23 -2.54 13.37
N SER A 17 -2.12 -3.25 13.16
CA SER A 17 -1.85 -4.47 13.91
C SER A 17 -0.37 -4.83 13.92
N VAL A 18 0.46 -4.03 14.60
CA VAL A 18 1.62 -4.56 15.34
C VAL A 18 1.82 -3.71 16.58
N LEU A 19 1.06 -4.00 17.64
CA LEU A 19 1.42 -3.74 19.04
C LEU A 19 0.34 -4.39 19.92
N SER A 20 0.42 -5.70 20.06
CA SER A 20 -0.30 -6.48 21.08
C SER A 20 0.46 -7.77 21.31
N MET A 21 1.64 -7.66 21.91
CA MET A 21 2.22 -8.80 22.61
C MET A 21 1.41 -8.98 23.88
N ALA A 22 0.54 -9.99 23.86
CA ALA A 22 -0.20 -10.44 25.02
C ALA A 22 0.78 -10.84 26.12
N GLN A 23 0.68 -10.17 27.26
CA GLN A 23 1.25 -10.64 28.52
C GLN A 23 0.47 -11.88 28.95
N TYR A 24 0.85 -13.04 28.43
CA TYR A 24 0.27 -14.34 28.79
C TYR A 24 0.94 -14.83 30.08
N GLY A 25 0.58 -14.20 31.20
CA GLY A 25 0.98 -14.63 32.54
C GLY A 25 0.13 -15.79 33.01
N TYR A 26 0.51 -17.02 32.64
CA TYR A 26 -0.04 -18.24 33.22
C TYR A 26 1.09 -18.97 33.98
N GLY A 27 0.91 -19.15 35.28
CA GLY A 27 1.70 -20.10 36.06
C GLY A 27 2.55 -19.48 37.17
N SER A 28 1.89 -19.03 38.24
CA SER A 28 2.51 -19.00 39.57
C SER A 28 2.51 -20.43 40.12
N ARG A 29 3.69 -20.99 40.44
CA ARG A 29 3.87 -21.92 41.58
C ARG A 29 5.34 -22.26 41.85
N TYR A 30 5.79 -21.86 43.04
CA TYR A 30 6.89 -22.41 43.84
C TYR A 30 8.34 -22.30 43.31
N GLY A 31 9.16 -21.55 44.06
CA GLY A 31 10.58 -21.87 44.18
C GLY A 31 11.49 -20.68 44.40
N GLY A 32 11.97 -20.51 45.63
CA GLY A 32 13.37 -20.15 45.84
C GLY A 32 13.69 -18.66 46.02
N TYR A 33 14.02 -18.32 47.26
CA TYR A 33 14.85 -17.18 47.62
C TYR A 33 16.07 -17.04 46.70
N GLY A 34 16.21 -15.88 46.07
CA GLY A 34 17.33 -15.61 45.17
C GLY A 34 17.37 -14.14 44.75
N ARG A 35 17.70 -13.26 45.70
CA ARG A 35 18.18 -11.90 45.39
C ARG A 35 19.42 -12.01 44.49
N ARG A 36 19.27 -11.80 43.19
CA ARG A 36 20.35 -11.35 42.31
C ARG A 36 19.81 -10.27 41.38
N SER A 37 20.39 -9.09 41.56
CA SER A 37 20.26 -7.87 40.78
C SER A 37 20.17 -8.14 39.28
N SER A 38 18.99 -7.93 38.70
CA SER A 38 18.79 -7.82 37.26
C SER A 38 19.36 -6.48 36.80
N ILE A 39 20.61 -6.49 36.34
CA ILE A 39 21.13 -5.37 35.54
C ILE A 39 20.16 -5.25 34.35
N PRO A 40 19.51 -4.09 34.14
CA PRO A 40 18.68 -3.90 32.96
C PRO A 40 19.60 -4.08 31.75
N GLN A 41 19.40 -5.16 31.00
CA GLN A 41 20.06 -5.34 29.72
C GLN A 41 19.55 -4.19 28.85
N ALA A 42 20.44 -3.25 28.51
CA ALA A 42 20.11 -2.15 27.62
C ALA A 42 19.54 -2.78 26.35
N GLN A 43 18.25 -2.56 26.09
CA GLN A 43 17.62 -2.95 24.85
C GLN A 43 18.37 -2.19 23.77
N THR A 44 19.14 -2.89 22.93
CA THR A 44 19.66 -2.29 21.71
C THR A 44 18.46 -1.75 20.97
N PRO A 45 18.44 -0.45 20.60
CA PRO A 45 17.32 0.11 19.86
C PRO A 45 17.11 -0.78 18.64
N GLU A 46 15.90 -1.31 18.52
CA GLU A 46 15.49 -2.16 17.42
C GLU A 46 15.81 -1.39 16.14
N LYS A 47 16.73 -1.91 15.32
CA LYS A 47 17.19 -1.23 14.11
C LYS A 47 15.95 -0.97 13.27
N GLU A 48 15.61 0.30 13.05
CA GLU A 48 14.44 0.65 12.26
C GLU A 48 14.51 -0.12 10.93
N PRO A 49 13.42 -0.81 10.51
CA PRO A 49 13.44 -1.55 9.26
C PRO A 49 13.81 -0.60 8.12
N GLU A 50 14.77 -1.01 7.29
CA GLU A 50 15.23 -0.20 6.17
C GLU A 50 14.02 0.17 5.28
N LYS A 51 13.74 1.46 5.18
CA LYS A 51 12.60 1.97 4.42
C LYS A 51 12.94 1.78 2.94
N LEU A 52 12.12 0.99 2.25
CA LEU A 52 12.25 0.76 0.81
C LEU A 52 12.36 2.09 0.06
N THR A 53 13.20 2.12 -0.98
CA THR A 53 13.31 3.29 -1.84
C THR A 53 12.06 3.44 -2.71
N ALA A 54 11.79 4.66 -3.18
CA ALA A 54 10.64 4.88 -4.07
C ALA A 54 10.71 4.05 -5.36
N GLU A 55 11.92 3.74 -5.82
CA GLU A 55 12.15 2.92 -7.01
C GLU A 55 11.82 1.46 -6.73
N GLU A 56 12.30 0.90 -5.61
CA GLU A 56 11.96 -0.46 -5.17
C GLU A 56 10.46 -0.66 -4.96
N ILE A 57 9.78 0.33 -4.36
CA ILE A 57 8.32 0.29 -4.17
C ILE A 57 7.60 0.19 -5.52
N VAL A 58 8.06 0.97 -6.51
CA VAL A 58 7.45 0.95 -7.84
C VAL A 58 7.77 -0.35 -8.56
N GLU A 59 9.01 -0.82 -8.50
CA GLU A 59 9.43 -2.09 -9.12
C GLU A 59 8.62 -3.29 -8.64
N GLN A 60 8.20 -3.31 -7.37
CA GLN A 60 7.33 -4.38 -6.86
C GLN A 60 5.93 -4.40 -7.49
N GLU A 61 5.37 -3.24 -7.85
CA GLU A 61 4.03 -3.14 -8.44
C GLU A 61 4.04 -3.14 -9.98
N MET A 62 5.14 -2.71 -10.61
CA MET A 62 5.23 -2.59 -12.08
C MET A 62 4.85 -3.86 -12.85
N PRO A 63 5.29 -5.08 -12.48
CA PRO A 63 4.95 -6.30 -13.23
C PRO A 63 3.44 -6.50 -13.40
N LYS A 64 2.68 -6.21 -12.34
CA LYS A 64 1.22 -6.34 -12.33
C LYS A 64 0.55 -5.25 -13.15
N ILE A 65 1.10 -4.04 -13.17
CA ILE A 65 0.61 -2.92 -13.98
C ILE A 65 0.86 -3.22 -15.46
N ILE A 66 2.08 -3.63 -15.81
CA ILE A 66 2.47 -4.02 -17.18
C ILE A 66 1.54 -5.13 -17.69
N GLU A 67 1.32 -6.20 -16.91
CA GLU A 67 0.41 -7.28 -17.28
C GLU A 67 -1.04 -6.80 -17.48
N THR A 68 -1.50 -5.90 -16.61
CA THR A 68 -2.90 -5.45 -16.61
C THR A 68 -3.21 -4.51 -17.76
N LEU A 69 -2.30 -3.59 -18.06
CA LEU A 69 -2.46 -2.56 -19.07
C LEU A 69 -1.89 -2.98 -20.44
N ALA A 70 -1.12 -4.08 -20.48
CA ALA A 70 -0.35 -4.49 -21.66
C ALA A 70 0.52 -3.32 -22.18
N LEU A 71 1.33 -2.76 -21.27
CA LEU A 71 2.21 -1.63 -21.57
C LEU A 71 3.31 -2.06 -22.54
N ASP A 72 3.64 -1.17 -23.47
CA ASP A 72 4.88 -1.27 -24.24
C ASP A 72 6.07 -0.67 -23.46
N PRO A 73 7.33 -0.84 -23.90
CA PRO A 73 8.49 -0.34 -23.18
C PRO A 73 8.51 1.19 -22.99
N PHE A 74 7.91 1.95 -23.91
CA PHE A 74 7.87 3.42 -23.82
C PHE A 74 6.83 3.87 -22.80
N GLU A 75 5.63 3.29 -22.86
CA GLU A 75 4.57 3.54 -21.89
C GLU A 75 4.94 3.04 -20.49
N GLU A 76 5.67 1.93 -20.40
CA GLU A 76 6.23 1.43 -19.15
C GLU A 76 7.16 2.47 -18.53
N ALA A 77 8.06 3.08 -19.31
CA ALA A 77 8.95 4.13 -18.82
C ALA A 77 8.16 5.35 -18.33
N ILE A 78 7.13 5.77 -19.05
CA ILE A 78 6.24 6.87 -18.63
C ILE A 78 5.53 6.50 -17.32
N MET A 79 4.96 5.31 -17.22
CA MET A 79 4.28 4.84 -16.02
C MET A 79 5.25 4.78 -14.83
N ARG A 80 6.42 4.17 -15.02
CA ARG A 80 7.45 4.01 -13.98
C ARG A 80 7.90 5.36 -13.46
N THR A 81 8.30 6.28 -14.34
CA THR A 81 8.78 7.62 -13.95
C THR A 81 7.70 8.40 -13.21
N THR A 82 6.46 8.40 -13.71
CA THR A 82 5.33 9.07 -13.07
C THR A 82 5.04 8.50 -11.67
N LEU A 83 5.04 7.16 -11.53
CA LEU A 83 4.83 6.51 -10.24
C LEU A 83 5.97 6.78 -9.26
N VAL A 84 7.23 6.67 -9.69
CA VAL A 84 8.40 6.96 -8.84
C VAL A 84 8.33 8.38 -8.32
N ASN A 85 8.04 9.36 -9.17
CA ASN A 85 7.90 10.76 -8.77
C ASN A 85 6.76 10.94 -7.74
N SER A 86 5.62 10.26 -7.94
CA SER A 86 4.50 10.33 -7.00
C SER A 86 4.83 9.69 -5.63
N VAL A 87 5.64 8.63 -5.60
CA VAL A 87 6.04 7.95 -4.37
C VAL A 87 7.08 8.78 -3.64
N LYS A 88 8.10 9.30 -4.35
CA LYS A 88 9.11 10.22 -3.79
C LYS A 88 8.43 11.42 -3.09
N LYS A 89 7.53 12.13 -3.78
CA LYS A 89 6.78 13.26 -3.20
C LYS A 89 5.95 12.87 -1.97
N ARG A 90 5.32 11.69 -1.98
CA ARG A 90 4.55 11.20 -0.81
C ARG A 90 5.45 10.86 0.38
N MET A 91 6.62 10.28 0.14
CA MET A 91 7.61 10.01 1.19
C MET A 91 8.18 11.31 1.77
N GLU A 92 8.48 12.30 0.92
CA GLU A 92 8.92 13.64 1.36
C GLU A 92 7.88 14.29 2.29
N LEU A 93 6.60 14.26 1.91
CA LEU A 93 5.52 14.78 2.76
C LEU A 93 5.39 14.02 4.09
N GLN A 94 5.61 12.71 4.09
CA GLN A 94 5.62 11.92 5.32
C GLN A 94 6.78 12.32 6.25
N ILE A 95 7.96 12.62 5.69
CA ILE A 95 9.10 13.10 6.47
C ILE A 95 8.83 14.51 7.03
N LEU A 96 8.16 15.37 6.25
CA LEU A 96 7.77 16.71 6.68
C LEU A 96 6.75 16.71 7.83
N ASN A 97 6.06 15.58 8.09
CA ASN A 97 5.14 15.40 9.21
C ASN A 97 4.15 16.57 9.39
N LEU A 98 3.52 17.00 8.29
CA LEU A 98 2.56 18.10 8.32
C LEU A 98 1.27 17.72 9.06
N GLU A 99 0.47 18.72 9.40
CA GLU A 99 -0.88 18.53 9.97
C GLU A 99 -1.74 17.62 9.05
N PRO A 100 -2.57 16.72 9.60
CA PRO A 100 -3.33 15.75 8.81
C PRO A 100 -4.22 16.34 7.70
N GLN A 101 -4.74 17.56 7.90
CA GLN A 101 -5.54 18.25 6.89
C GLN A 101 -4.67 18.69 5.70
N LYS A 102 -3.55 19.36 5.96
CA LYS A 102 -2.58 19.79 4.94
C LYS A 102 -1.97 18.59 4.22
N MET A 103 -1.68 17.50 4.94
CA MET A 103 -1.22 16.24 4.35
C MET A 103 -2.20 15.69 3.32
N ARG A 104 -3.51 15.72 3.62
CA ARG A 104 -4.55 15.25 2.67
C ARG A 104 -4.62 16.13 1.43
N GLU A 105 -4.50 17.45 1.60
CA GLU A 105 -4.49 18.39 0.48
C GLU A 105 -3.28 18.18 -0.43
N GLU A 106 -2.09 18.05 0.13
CA GLU A 106 -0.86 17.80 -0.64
C GLU A 106 -0.89 16.42 -1.32
N PHE A 107 -1.42 15.38 -0.65
CA PHE A 107 -1.64 14.08 -1.29
C PHE A 107 -2.60 14.17 -2.47
N LYS A 108 -3.66 14.97 -2.35
CA LYS A 108 -4.59 15.21 -3.45
C LYS A 108 -3.90 15.93 -4.62
N LYS A 109 -3.08 16.95 -4.36
CA LYS A 109 -2.28 17.62 -5.40
C LYS A 109 -1.34 16.66 -6.11
N ILE A 110 -0.65 15.79 -5.37
CA ILE A 110 0.21 14.75 -5.96
C ILE A 110 -0.62 13.81 -6.84
N GLN A 111 -1.78 13.36 -6.37
CA GLN A 111 -2.65 12.49 -7.14
C GLN A 111 -3.15 13.17 -8.42
N ASP A 112 -3.62 14.41 -8.34
CA ASP A 112 -4.12 15.16 -9.50
C ASP A 112 -3.00 15.37 -10.53
N GLN A 113 -1.78 15.65 -10.08
CA GLN A 113 -0.61 15.79 -10.94
C GLN A 113 -0.24 14.47 -11.62
N GLN A 114 -0.21 13.38 -10.85
CA GLN A 114 0.02 12.03 -11.37
C GLN A 114 -1.02 11.67 -12.44
N GLU A 115 -2.30 11.97 -12.21
CA GLU A 115 -3.37 11.69 -13.17
C GLU A 115 -3.26 12.53 -14.44
N LYS A 116 -2.85 13.80 -14.34
CA LYS A 116 -2.57 14.65 -15.50
C LYS A 116 -1.40 14.12 -16.34
N GLU A 117 -0.30 13.75 -15.69
CA GLU A 117 0.88 13.19 -16.37
C GLU A 117 0.55 11.87 -17.08
N LEU A 118 -0.15 10.95 -16.39
CA LEU A 118 -0.57 9.69 -17.00
C LEU A 118 -1.57 9.87 -18.14
N LYS A 119 -2.51 10.81 -18.02
CA LYS A 119 -3.46 11.12 -19.10
C LYS A 119 -2.78 11.71 -20.34
N ALA A 120 -1.72 12.48 -20.14
CA ALA A 120 -0.94 13.06 -21.23
C ALA A 120 0.04 12.07 -21.86
N GLY A 121 0.61 11.16 -21.06
CA GLY A 121 1.67 10.25 -21.50
C GLY A 121 1.20 8.86 -21.95
N LEU A 122 0.01 8.40 -21.53
CA LEU A 122 -0.50 7.09 -21.94
C LEU A 122 -1.60 7.20 -23.01
N PRO A 123 -1.74 6.18 -23.87
CA PRO A 123 -2.90 6.09 -24.74
C PRO A 123 -4.21 6.09 -23.94
N PRO A 124 -5.28 6.71 -24.47
CA PRO A 124 -6.53 6.89 -23.75
C PRO A 124 -7.16 5.57 -23.28
N GLU A 125 -7.02 4.51 -24.08
CA GLU A 125 -7.50 3.18 -23.72
C GLU A 125 -6.81 2.60 -22.49
N LYS A 126 -5.47 2.73 -22.42
CA LYS A 126 -4.65 2.22 -21.31
C LYS A 126 -4.85 3.06 -20.05
N TYR A 127 -4.98 4.38 -20.21
CA TYR A 127 -5.37 5.26 -19.11
C TYR A 127 -6.74 4.90 -18.53
N GLN A 128 -7.74 4.58 -19.37
CA GLN A 128 -9.04 4.15 -18.87
C GLN A 128 -8.96 2.81 -18.12
N ILE A 129 -8.16 1.86 -18.60
CA ILE A 129 -7.91 0.58 -17.89
C ILE A 129 -7.24 0.83 -16.54
N TYR A 130 -6.30 1.79 -16.48
CA TYR A 130 -5.67 2.21 -15.24
C TYR A 130 -6.69 2.76 -14.22
N LEU A 131 -7.60 3.64 -14.66
CA LEU A 131 -8.68 4.17 -13.81
C LEU A 131 -9.60 3.04 -13.32
N ASP A 132 -10.02 2.15 -14.22
CA ASP A 132 -10.82 0.96 -13.90
C ASP A 132 -10.12 0.09 -12.84
N MET A 133 -8.80 -0.08 -12.95
CA MET A 133 -7.99 -0.83 -11.99
C MET A 133 -7.97 -0.18 -10.60
N ARG A 134 -7.91 1.15 -10.52
CA ARG A 134 -7.90 1.90 -9.25
C ARG A 134 -9.28 1.96 -8.60
N GLU A 135 -10.32 2.30 -9.36
CA GLU A 135 -11.67 2.51 -8.82
C GLU A 135 -12.43 1.20 -8.60
N ASN A 136 -12.20 0.20 -9.46
CA ASN A 136 -12.97 -1.04 -9.50
C ASN A 136 -12.07 -2.30 -9.58
N PRO A 137 -11.14 -2.51 -8.63
CA PRO A 137 -10.14 -3.59 -8.70
C PRO A 137 -10.76 -4.99 -8.83
N THR A 138 -11.95 -5.21 -8.26
CA THR A 138 -12.69 -6.48 -8.34
C THR A 138 -13.21 -6.76 -9.74
N LYS A 139 -13.69 -5.74 -10.46
CA LYS A 139 -14.18 -5.88 -11.84
C LYS A 139 -13.03 -6.18 -12.78
N THR A 140 -11.91 -5.49 -12.63
CA THR A 140 -10.69 -5.70 -13.44
C THR A 140 -10.14 -7.11 -13.26
N LYS A 141 -10.03 -7.61 -12.02
CA LYS A 141 -9.66 -9.01 -11.73
C LYS A 141 -10.58 -10.03 -12.39
N ARG A 142 -11.90 -9.78 -12.40
CA ARG A 142 -12.89 -10.66 -13.07
C ARG A 142 -12.71 -10.65 -14.59
N LYS A 143 -12.49 -9.48 -15.22
CA LYS A 143 -12.24 -9.35 -16.66
C LYS A 143 -10.98 -10.14 -17.07
N GLN A 144 -9.89 -10.00 -16.32
CA GLN A 144 -8.64 -10.74 -16.58
C GLN A 144 -8.83 -12.27 -16.47
N LYS A 145 -9.51 -12.75 -15.42
CA LYS A 145 -9.81 -14.19 -15.28
C LYS A 145 -10.60 -14.74 -16.46
N LYS A 146 -11.56 -13.98 -16.99
CA LYS A 146 -12.33 -14.38 -18.19
C LYS A 146 -11.45 -14.43 -19.45
N LYS A 147 -10.59 -13.43 -19.68
CA LYS A 147 -9.65 -13.42 -20.81
C LYS A 147 -8.71 -14.63 -20.77
N LYS A 148 -8.08 -14.91 -19.62
CA LYS A 148 -7.19 -16.07 -19.43
C LYS A 148 -7.88 -17.42 -19.63
N LYS A 149 -9.19 -17.53 -19.36
CA LYS A 149 -9.96 -18.77 -19.64
C LYS A 149 -10.20 -18.95 -21.15
N LYS A 150 -10.55 -17.86 -21.85
CA LYS A 150 -10.80 -17.89 -23.30
C LYS A 150 -9.56 -18.16 -24.14
N SER A 151 -8.37 -17.76 -23.69
CA SER A 151 -7.11 -18.01 -24.41
C SER A 151 -6.53 -19.41 -24.19
N LYS A 152 -7.11 -20.20 -23.27
CA LYS A 152 -6.71 -21.59 -22.97
C LYS A 152 -7.63 -22.61 -23.66
N THR A 153 -8.69 -22.15 -24.33
CA THR A 153 -9.64 -22.95 -25.11
C THR A 153 -9.40 -22.65 -26.56
#